data_AF-A0A0G0MHN8-F1
#
_entry.id   AF-A0A0G0MHN8-F1
#
_cell.length_a   1.000
_cell.length_b   1.000
_cell.length_c   1.000
_cell.angle_alpha   90.00
_cell.angle_beta   90.00
_cell.angle_gamma   90.00
#
_symmetry.space_group_name_H-M   'P 1'
#
loop_
_entity.id
_entity.type
_entity.pdbx_description
1 polymer ?
#
loop_
_entity_poly.entity_id
_entity_poly.type
_entity_poly.pdbx_seq_one_letter_code
_entity_poly.pdbx_strand_id
1 'polypeptide(L)'
;MYIIDRMDRIMNVDLLCRRCMSKLGEIERKKDGPVLRRKLCDLCKKKSIELQVVKLSALSKSEELRSLNSKRMKENNPMADDAIRIAVAAKLKARCSDGIPQFCTQEAIKKRTANKKPMSDDHKKILSQRMKTQNPMFSNFVKDKMSKTLNGKIQSGEIKYKRGSNHHLWKGGCRDFNVACRSRLYLPWTKKVFERDKYICTVCSGKPISGCLHVHHIKPLNDFINDVKQKYAISSFKDIDKENWTQYIDEVVSNHRIEDGITVCPKCHNNLDRYFYNINDKGRGR
;
A
#
# COMPACT_ATOMS: atom_id res chain seq x y z
N MET A 1 -50.95 4.74 31.58
CA MET A 1 -50.48 5.65 32.64
C MET A 1 -49.44 6.56 32.02
N TYR A 2 -49.82 7.82 31.84
CA TYR A 2 -49.06 8.89 31.19
C TYR A 2 -47.85 9.33 32.03
N ILE A 3 -46.94 10.10 31.42
CA ILE A 3 -45.72 10.73 31.96
C ILE A 3 -44.42 9.95 31.66
N ILE A 4 -44.02 9.89 30.38
CA ILE A 4 -42.67 10.28 29.90
C ILE A 4 -42.86 10.74 28.44
N ASP A 5 -43.60 11.84 28.28
CA ASP A 5 -43.70 12.60 27.04
C ASP A 5 -43.15 14.00 27.32
N ARG A 6 -42.36 14.56 26.39
CA ARG A 6 -41.64 15.86 26.41
C ARG A 6 -40.31 16.00 27.20
N MET A 7 -39.23 15.36 26.76
CA MET A 7 -37.88 15.96 26.99
C MET A 7 -36.93 15.99 25.78
N ASP A 8 -37.15 15.23 24.69
CA ASP A 8 -36.17 15.22 23.58
C ASP A 8 -36.47 16.18 22.40
N ARG A 9 -37.27 17.22 22.62
CA ARG A 9 -37.47 18.33 21.65
C ARG A 9 -37.01 19.70 22.16
N ILE A 10 -36.03 19.73 23.06
CA ILE A 10 -35.22 20.94 23.22
C ILE A 10 -34.05 20.82 22.25
N MET A 11 -34.22 21.49 21.12
CA MET A 11 -33.18 21.76 20.14
C MET A 11 -31.90 22.17 20.86
N ASN A 12 -30.75 21.62 20.44
CA ASN A 12 -29.41 22.16 20.75
C ASN A 12 -29.26 23.58 20.15
N VAL A 13 -29.99 24.55 20.71
CA VAL A 13 -29.86 25.98 20.36
C VAL A 13 -28.60 26.57 21.02
N ASP A 14 -28.04 25.90 22.03
CA ASP A 14 -26.86 26.38 22.77
C ASP A 14 -25.52 26.21 22.04
N LEU A 15 -25.51 25.71 20.80
CA LEU A 15 -24.27 25.56 20.01
C LEU A 15 -23.84 26.82 19.26
N LEU A 16 -24.63 27.90 19.32
CA LEU A 16 -24.29 29.17 18.70
C LEU A 16 -23.60 30.10 19.72
N CYS A 17 -22.45 30.68 19.35
CA CYS A 17 -21.84 31.70 20.21
C CYS A 17 -22.72 32.97 20.26
N ARG A 18 -22.66 33.75 21.36
CA ARG A 18 -23.41 35.01 21.52
C ARG A 18 -23.30 35.95 20.30
N ARG A 19 -22.15 35.97 19.63
CA ARG A 19 -21.89 36.77 18.42
C ARG A 19 -22.64 36.29 17.18
N CYS A 20 -22.87 34.98 17.04
CA CYS A 20 -23.67 34.40 15.95
C CYS A 20 -25.17 34.49 16.24
N MET A 21 -25.58 34.34 17.50
CA MET A 21 -26.98 34.53 17.94
C MET A 21 -27.45 35.98 17.75
N SER A 22 -26.64 36.98 18.13
CA SER A 22 -26.99 38.40 17.99
C SER A 22 -27.18 38.83 16.53
N LYS A 23 -26.32 38.37 15.61
CA LYS A 23 -26.47 38.64 14.17
C LYS A 23 -27.63 37.90 13.52
N LEU A 24 -27.95 36.69 14.00
CA LEU A 24 -29.12 35.94 13.53
C LEU A 24 -30.44 36.57 14.02
N GLY A 25 -30.50 37.00 15.29
CA GLY A 25 -31.67 37.65 15.86
C GLY A 25 -32.00 39.04 15.27
N GLU A 26 -31.03 39.75 14.68
CA GLU A 26 -31.28 40.98 13.90
C GLU A 26 -31.84 40.70 12.50
N ILE A 27 -31.47 39.57 11.89
CA ILE A 27 -31.90 39.18 10.54
C ILE A 27 -33.25 38.45 10.58
N GLU A 28 -33.52 37.65 11.61
CA GLU A 28 -34.79 36.93 11.79
C GLU A 28 -35.92 37.84 12.28
N ARG A 29 -35.63 38.90 13.05
CA ARG A 29 -36.63 39.95 13.36
C ARG A 29 -37.22 40.66 12.13
N LYS A 30 -36.60 40.50 10.95
CA LYS A 30 -37.06 41.09 9.68
C LYS A 30 -37.79 40.10 8.76
N LYS A 31 -37.96 38.83 9.13
CA LYS A 31 -38.59 37.83 8.24
C LYS A 31 -39.57 36.95 9.01
N ASP A 32 -40.86 37.21 8.82
CA ASP A 32 -41.98 36.35 9.23
C ASP A 32 -42.02 35.07 8.37
N GLY A 33 -41.09 34.14 8.64
CA GLY A 33 -41.04 32.88 7.90
C GLY A 33 -40.38 31.74 8.68
N PRO A 34 -40.71 30.47 8.35
CA PRO A 34 -40.26 29.31 9.10
C PRO A 34 -38.74 29.11 8.99
N VAL A 35 -38.13 28.80 10.14
CA VAL A 35 -36.68 28.66 10.30
C VAL A 35 -36.18 27.44 9.53
N LEU A 36 -35.59 27.66 8.35
CA LEU A 36 -34.91 26.62 7.58
C LEU A 36 -33.68 26.10 8.35
N ARG A 37 -33.49 24.76 8.40
CA ARG A 37 -32.30 24.12 8.99
C ARG A 37 -31.03 24.57 8.25
N ARG A 38 -30.27 25.52 8.80
CA ARG A 38 -29.06 26.05 8.16
C ARG A 38 -27.79 25.34 8.64
N LYS A 39 -26.81 25.26 7.72
CA LYS A 39 -25.47 24.68 7.95
C LYS A 39 -24.72 25.52 8.99
N LEU A 40 -24.18 24.87 10.02
CA LEU A 40 -23.27 25.49 10.99
C LEU A 40 -22.08 26.15 10.29
N CYS A 41 -21.64 27.32 10.74
CA CYS A 41 -20.37 27.88 10.27
C CYS A 41 -19.20 26.96 10.64
N ASP A 42 -18.07 27.08 9.96
CA ASP A 42 -16.96 26.13 10.11
C ASP A 42 -16.43 26.04 11.54
N LEU A 43 -16.43 27.15 12.29
CA LEU A 43 -16.04 27.16 13.70
C LEU A 43 -17.03 26.39 14.59
N CYS A 44 -18.34 26.61 14.43
CA CYS A 44 -19.35 25.90 15.22
C CYS A 44 -19.45 24.42 14.81
N LYS A 45 -19.24 24.14 13.52
CA LYS A 45 -19.17 22.77 13.00
C LYS A 45 -17.96 22.03 13.59
N LYS A 46 -16.79 22.68 13.63
CA LYS A 46 -15.57 22.12 14.26
C LYS A 46 -15.81 21.81 15.75
N LYS A 47 -16.36 22.76 16.51
CA LYS A 47 -16.66 22.58 17.94
C LYS A 47 -17.70 21.46 18.18
N SER A 48 -18.71 21.37 17.32
CA SER A 48 -19.72 20.29 17.39
C SER A 48 -19.11 18.92 17.10
N ILE A 49 -18.21 18.83 16.10
CA ILE A 49 -17.48 17.59 15.80
C ILE A 49 -16.57 17.21 16.97
N GLU A 50 -15.82 18.15 17.55
CA GLU A 50 -14.96 17.90 18.71
C GLU A 50 -15.75 17.36 19.90
N LEU A 51 -16.91 17.96 20.21
CA LEU A 51 -17.80 17.47 21.26
C LEU A 51 -18.36 16.07 20.94
N GLN A 52 -18.72 15.79 19.69
CA GLN A 52 -19.17 14.45 19.29
C GLN A 52 -18.03 13.42 19.42
N VAL A 53 -16.80 13.77 19.07
CA VAL A 53 -15.64 12.89 19.21
C VAL A 53 -15.36 12.59 20.68
N VAL A 54 -15.39 13.61 21.55
CA VAL A 54 -15.23 13.42 23.01
C VAL A 54 -16.34 12.53 23.56
N LYS A 55 -17.60 12.77 23.15
CA LYS A 55 -18.76 11.97 23.57
C LYS A 55 -18.63 10.51 23.10
N LEU A 56 -18.27 10.27 21.83
CA LEU A 56 -18.08 8.92 21.29
C LEU A 56 -16.89 8.21 21.96
N SER A 57 -15.80 8.93 22.25
CA SER A 57 -14.66 8.40 22.98
C SER A 57 -15.03 7.97 24.40
N ALA A 58 -15.77 8.81 25.13
CA ALA A 58 -16.28 8.48 26.45
C ALA A 58 -17.25 7.28 26.42
N LEU A 59 -18.16 7.22 25.44
CA LEU A 59 -19.09 6.10 25.24
C LEU A 59 -18.34 4.80 24.88
N SER A 60 -17.29 4.87 24.06
CA SER A 60 -16.49 3.70 23.70
C SER A 60 -15.68 3.13 24.86
N LYS A 61 -15.28 3.99 25.81
CA LYS A 61 -14.54 3.59 27.01
C LYS A 61 -15.44 3.11 28.13
N SER A 62 -16.73 3.49 28.13
CA SER A 62 -17.70 2.98 29.09
C SER A 62 -17.82 1.46 28.99
N GLU A 63 -17.38 0.76 30.04
CA GLU A 63 -17.51 -0.69 30.18
C GLU A 63 -18.98 -1.10 30.19
N GLU A 64 -19.82 -0.28 30.82
CA GLU A 64 -21.27 -0.48 30.92
C GLU A 64 -21.94 -0.45 29.54
N LEU A 65 -21.57 0.51 28.68
CA LEU A 65 -22.12 0.59 27.32
C LEU A 65 -21.61 -0.54 26.42
N ARG A 66 -20.35 -0.97 26.60
CA ARG A 66 -19.79 -2.14 25.91
C ARG A 66 -20.49 -3.43 26.35
N SER A 67 -20.75 -3.57 27.64
CA SER A 67 -21.53 -4.68 28.21
C SER A 67 -22.96 -4.68 27.69
N LEU A 68 -23.64 -3.53 27.67
CA LEU A 68 -24.99 -3.39 27.14
C LEU A 68 -25.07 -3.71 25.64
N ASN A 69 -24.12 -3.21 24.84
CA ASN A 69 -24.06 -3.54 23.41
C ASN A 69 -23.75 -5.02 23.17
N SER A 70 -22.85 -5.62 23.97
CA SER A 70 -22.55 -7.05 23.92
C SER A 70 -23.80 -7.87 24.26
N LYS A 71 -24.52 -7.50 25.31
CA LYS A 71 -25.80 -8.10 25.71
C LYS A 71 -26.84 -7.96 24.59
N ARG A 72 -27.01 -6.76 24.02
CA ARG A 72 -27.92 -6.51 22.90
C ARG A 72 -27.55 -7.34 21.66
N MET A 73 -26.27 -7.45 21.34
CA MET A 73 -25.79 -8.28 20.22
C MET A 73 -26.00 -9.77 20.50
N LYS A 74 -25.95 -10.23 21.75
CA LYS A 74 -26.27 -11.63 22.09
C LYS A 74 -27.78 -11.89 22.06
N GLU A 75 -28.57 -11.01 22.65
CA GLU A 75 -30.04 -11.14 22.74
C GLU A 75 -30.72 -11.04 21.37
N ASN A 76 -30.18 -10.23 20.46
CA ASN A 76 -30.78 -10.02 19.13
C ASN A 76 -30.04 -10.76 18.00
N ASN A 77 -28.98 -11.52 18.29
CA ASN A 77 -28.35 -12.35 17.27
C ASN A 77 -29.04 -13.72 17.24
N PRO A 78 -29.80 -14.04 16.19
CA PRO A 78 -30.47 -15.34 16.09
C PRO A 78 -29.47 -16.51 16.08
N MET A 79 -28.20 -16.30 15.73
CA MET A 79 -27.15 -17.34 15.81
C MET A 79 -26.62 -17.59 17.23
N ALA A 80 -27.04 -16.79 18.22
CA ALA A 80 -26.77 -17.05 19.64
C ALA A 80 -27.71 -18.13 20.21
N ASP A 81 -28.85 -18.36 19.57
CA ASP A 81 -29.74 -19.48 19.87
C ASP A 81 -29.15 -20.78 19.29
N ASP A 82 -28.91 -21.76 20.17
CA ASP A 82 -28.30 -23.03 19.81
C ASP A 82 -29.17 -23.85 18.83
N ALA A 83 -30.49 -23.77 18.94
CA ALA A 83 -31.41 -24.47 18.04
C ALA A 83 -31.33 -23.87 16.63
N ILE A 84 -31.29 -22.54 16.50
CA ILE A 84 -31.09 -21.88 15.19
C ILE A 84 -29.72 -22.24 14.61
N ARG A 85 -28.66 -22.23 15.43
CA ARG A 85 -27.31 -22.59 14.98
C ARG A 85 -27.25 -24.04 14.51
N ILE A 86 -27.85 -24.97 15.26
CA ILE A 86 -27.96 -26.39 14.88
C ILE A 86 -28.77 -26.54 13.60
N ALA A 87 -29.90 -25.83 13.46
CA ALA A 87 -30.73 -25.87 12.26
C ALA A 87 -30.01 -25.33 11.02
N VAL A 88 -29.28 -24.22 11.14
CA VAL A 88 -28.43 -23.66 10.08
C VAL A 88 -27.31 -24.64 9.71
N ALA A 89 -26.65 -25.24 10.71
CA ALA A 89 -25.61 -26.24 10.48
C ALA A 89 -26.17 -27.50 9.79
N ALA A 90 -27.33 -27.98 10.21
CA ALA A 90 -28.03 -29.10 9.59
C ALA A 90 -28.44 -28.77 8.15
N LYS A 91 -28.97 -27.57 7.90
CA LYS A 91 -29.31 -27.10 6.55
C LYS A 91 -28.07 -26.96 5.65
N LEU A 92 -26.95 -26.50 6.19
CA LEU A 92 -25.67 -26.45 5.46
C LEU A 92 -25.14 -27.86 5.17
N LYS A 93 -25.26 -28.80 6.12
CA LYS A 93 -24.90 -30.22 5.92
C LYS A 93 -25.79 -30.89 4.86
N ALA A 94 -27.11 -30.69 4.93
CA ALA A 94 -28.07 -31.20 3.95
C ALA A 94 -27.78 -30.65 2.53
N ARG A 95 -27.50 -29.34 2.43
CA ARG A 95 -27.08 -28.74 1.14
C ARG A 95 -25.79 -29.36 0.60
N CYS A 96 -24.87 -29.77 1.48
CA CYS A 96 -23.65 -30.48 1.07
C CYS A 96 -23.91 -31.93 0.64
N SER A 97 -24.93 -32.61 1.18
CA SER A 97 -25.31 -33.96 0.74
C SER A 97 -26.12 -33.95 -0.56
N ASP A 98 -26.89 -32.89 -0.82
CA ASP A 98 -27.73 -32.73 -2.02
C ASP A 98 -26.96 -32.27 -3.28
N GLY A 99 -25.62 -32.37 -3.27
CA GLY A 99 -24.78 -32.03 -4.43
C GLY A 99 -24.63 -30.54 -4.74
N ILE A 100 -25.10 -29.64 -3.85
CA ILE A 100 -24.88 -28.19 -3.95
C ILE A 100 -23.61 -27.83 -3.14
N PRO A 101 -22.67 -27.04 -3.66
CA PRO A 101 -21.26 -27.38 -3.52
C PRO A 101 -20.73 -27.27 -2.09
N GLN A 102 -20.09 -28.37 -1.65
CA GLN A 102 -18.99 -28.37 -0.69
C GLN A 102 -18.07 -27.17 -0.94
N PHE A 103 -17.48 -26.62 0.14
CA PHE A 103 -16.30 -25.75 0.04
C PHE A 103 -15.44 -26.23 -1.12
N CYS A 104 -15.35 -25.42 -2.17
CA CYS A 104 -14.87 -25.85 -3.47
C CYS A 104 -13.50 -26.50 -3.27
N THR A 105 -13.44 -27.84 -3.39
CA THR A 105 -12.17 -28.56 -3.25
C THR A 105 -11.18 -27.94 -4.22
N GLN A 106 -9.88 -27.97 -3.91
CA GLN A 106 -8.89 -27.37 -4.82
C GLN A 106 -9.02 -27.92 -6.25
N GLU A 107 -9.44 -29.17 -6.40
CA GLU A 107 -9.75 -29.80 -7.69
C GLU A 107 -11.00 -29.23 -8.37
N ALA A 108 -12.08 -28.95 -7.62
CA ALA A 108 -13.25 -28.28 -8.14
C ALA A 108 -12.96 -26.82 -8.53
N ILE A 109 -12.10 -26.13 -7.78
CA ILE A 109 -11.59 -24.80 -8.15
C ILE A 109 -10.80 -24.91 -9.44
N LYS A 110 -9.86 -25.86 -9.53
CA LYS A 110 -9.04 -26.12 -10.72
C LYS A 110 -9.91 -26.43 -11.94
N LYS A 111 -10.91 -27.32 -11.83
CA LYS A 111 -11.87 -27.64 -12.91
C LYS A 111 -12.69 -26.42 -13.33
N ARG A 112 -13.18 -25.63 -12.38
CA ARG A 112 -13.91 -24.37 -12.65
C ARG A 112 -13.03 -23.32 -13.33
N THR A 113 -11.75 -23.20 -12.94
CA THR A 113 -10.82 -22.27 -13.57
C THR A 113 -10.32 -22.75 -14.92
N ALA A 114 -10.17 -24.06 -15.11
CA ALA A 114 -9.77 -24.67 -16.38
C ALA A 114 -10.80 -24.41 -17.49
N ASN A 115 -12.09 -24.42 -17.14
CA ASN A 115 -13.18 -24.16 -18.09
C ASN A 115 -13.53 -22.67 -18.25
N LYS A 116 -12.91 -21.76 -17.48
CA LYS A 116 -13.11 -20.32 -17.68
C LYS A 116 -12.34 -19.91 -18.92
N LYS A 117 -13.08 -19.64 -20.00
CA LYS A 117 -12.53 -18.97 -21.17
C LYS A 117 -11.84 -17.67 -20.70
N PRO A 118 -10.60 -17.40 -21.15
CA PRO A 118 -9.96 -16.14 -20.83
C PRO A 118 -10.84 -14.99 -21.30
N MET A 119 -10.89 -13.92 -20.52
CA MET A 119 -11.64 -12.72 -20.90
C MET A 119 -11.12 -12.23 -22.26
N SER A 120 -12.03 -11.96 -23.21
CA SER A 120 -11.68 -11.35 -24.49
C SER A 120 -10.92 -10.04 -24.25
N ASP A 121 -9.94 -9.73 -25.10
CA ASP A 121 -9.15 -8.51 -24.97
C ASP A 121 -10.01 -7.25 -25.07
N ASP A 122 -11.11 -7.27 -25.82
CA ASP A 122 -12.04 -6.14 -25.89
C ASP A 122 -12.80 -5.96 -24.58
N HIS A 123 -13.17 -7.06 -23.92
CA HIS A 123 -13.78 -6.98 -22.60
C HIS A 123 -12.77 -6.49 -21.55
N LYS A 124 -11.49 -6.88 -21.63
CA LYS A 124 -10.43 -6.31 -20.78
C LYS A 124 -10.29 -4.81 -21.00
N LYS A 125 -10.32 -4.34 -22.26
CA LYS A 125 -10.27 -2.91 -22.61
C LYS A 125 -11.48 -2.16 -22.04
N ILE A 126 -12.69 -2.68 -22.20
CA ILE A 126 -13.93 -2.08 -21.67
C ILE A 126 -13.86 -1.98 -20.15
N LEU A 127 -13.47 -3.06 -19.46
CA LEU A 127 -13.35 -3.06 -18.01
C LEU A 127 -12.28 -2.08 -17.52
N SER A 128 -11.12 -2.04 -18.18
CA SER A 128 -10.07 -1.05 -17.91
C SER A 128 -10.57 0.38 -18.12
N GLN A 129 -11.30 0.65 -19.19
CA GLN A 129 -11.86 1.97 -19.47
C GLN A 129 -12.90 2.37 -18.41
N ARG A 130 -13.80 1.45 -18.04
CA ARG A 130 -14.78 1.64 -16.98
C ARG A 130 -14.10 1.93 -15.64
N MET A 131 -13.03 1.22 -15.32
CA MET A 131 -12.23 1.48 -14.11
C MET A 131 -11.61 2.88 -14.14
N LYS A 132 -11.14 3.37 -15.28
CA LYS A 132 -10.57 4.72 -15.39
C LYS A 132 -11.61 5.83 -15.28
N THR A 133 -12.78 5.64 -15.89
CA THR A 133 -13.81 6.69 -16.00
C THR A 133 -14.78 6.72 -14.82
N GLN A 134 -15.18 5.55 -14.30
CA GLN A 134 -16.21 5.44 -13.26
C GLN A 134 -15.66 5.26 -11.85
N ASN A 135 -14.37 4.90 -11.67
CA ASN A 135 -13.82 4.76 -10.33
C ASN A 135 -13.44 6.16 -9.78
N PRO A 136 -14.11 6.65 -8.73
CA PRO A 136 -13.85 7.96 -8.16
C PRO A 136 -12.42 8.13 -7.64
N MET A 137 -11.69 7.03 -7.38
CA MET A 137 -10.27 7.04 -7.01
C MET A 137 -9.38 7.67 -8.07
N PHE A 138 -9.78 7.69 -9.34
CA PHE A 138 -8.99 8.36 -10.39
C PHE A 138 -9.23 9.87 -10.46
N SER A 139 -10.31 10.39 -9.86
CA SER A 139 -10.57 11.82 -9.80
C SER A 139 -9.53 12.54 -8.95
N ASN A 140 -9.03 13.68 -9.44
CA ASN A 140 -8.00 14.45 -8.73
C ASN A 140 -8.48 14.91 -7.35
N PHE A 141 -9.75 15.30 -7.24
CA PHE A 141 -10.36 15.68 -5.96
C PHE A 141 -10.26 14.58 -4.89
N VAL A 142 -10.59 13.32 -5.25
CA VAL A 142 -10.52 12.19 -4.30
C VAL A 142 -9.06 11.86 -3.97
N LYS A 143 -8.17 11.87 -4.97
CA LYS A 143 -6.73 11.68 -4.76
C LYS A 143 -6.16 12.71 -3.78
N ASP A 144 -6.48 13.99 -3.96
CA ASP A 144 -6.03 15.07 -3.10
C ASP A 144 -6.58 14.93 -1.69
N LYS A 145 -7.87 14.59 -1.56
CA LYS A 145 -8.51 14.36 -0.26
C LYS A 145 -7.83 13.20 0.47
N MET A 146 -7.61 12.07 -0.20
CA MET A 146 -6.92 10.92 0.38
C MET A 146 -5.48 11.23 0.74
N SER A 147 -4.75 11.92 -0.13
CA SER A 147 -3.37 12.36 0.11
C SER A 147 -3.28 13.26 1.35
N LYS A 148 -4.16 14.26 1.46
CA LYS A 148 -4.26 15.13 2.65
C LYS A 148 -4.55 14.34 3.92
N THR A 149 -5.51 13.41 3.88
CA THR A 149 -5.82 12.55 5.03
C THR A 149 -4.65 11.66 5.42
N LEU A 150 -4.01 10.99 4.46
CA LEU A 150 -2.88 10.11 4.72
C LEU A 150 -1.69 10.89 5.29
N ASN A 151 -1.35 12.03 4.68
CA ASN A 151 -0.27 12.89 5.16
C ASN A 151 -0.55 13.44 6.55
N GLY A 152 -1.79 13.84 6.85
CA GLY A 152 -2.19 14.24 8.20
C GLY A 152 -1.99 13.13 9.23
N LYS A 153 -2.33 11.87 8.88
CA LYS A 153 -2.11 10.70 9.75
C LYS A 153 -0.63 10.33 9.92
N ILE A 154 0.19 10.56 8.90
CA ILE A 154 1.63 10.36 8.96
C ILE A 154 2.27 11.42 9.85
N GLN A 155 1.88 12.69 9.68
CA GLN A 155 2.37 13.82 10.48
C GLN A 155 1.93 13.72 11.94
N SER A 156 0.71 13.27 12.21
CA SER A 156 0.23 13.02 13.58
C SER A 156 0.89 11.80 14.25
N GLY A 157 1.59 10.96 13.48
CA GLY A 157 2.18 9.72 13.97
C GLY A 157 1.17 8.59 14.21
N GLU A 158 -0.10 8.74 13.78
CA GLU A 158 -1.10 7.67 13.80
C GLU A 158 -0.67 6.52 12.87
N ILE A 159 -0.16 6.86 11.68
CA ILE A 159 0.45 5.89 10.76
C ILE A 159 1.98 5.99 10.89
N LYS A 160 2.58 5.00 11.56
CA LYS A 160 4.03 4.85 11.61
C LYS A 160 4.49 3.85 10.57
N TYR A 161 5.23 4.32 9.56
CA TYR A 161 5.94 3.41 8.67
C TYR A 161 7.07 2.76 9.42
N LYS A 162 7.05 1.43 9.51
CA LYS A 162 8.21 0.68 9.97
C LYS A 162 9.36 0.95 8.98
N ARG A 163 10.58 1.20 9.47
CA ARG A 163 11.78 1.42 8.65
C ARG A 163 12.87 0.45 9.08
N GLY A 164 13.86 0.22 8.22
CA GLY A 164 14.98 -0.67 8.51
C GLY A 164 14.50 -2.03 9.00
N SER A 165 15.09 -2.50 10.11
CA SER A 165 14.77 -3.77 10.76
C SER A 165 13.32 -4.07 11.04
N ASN A 166 12.55 -3.03 11.30
CA ASN A 166 11.16 -3.21 11.64
C ASN A 166 10.27 -3.40 10.41
N HIS A 167 10.73 -3.07 9.20
CA HIS A 167 9.92 -3.21 7.98
C HIS A 167 9.92 -4.66 7.47
N HIS A 168 8.74 -5.25 7.23
CA HIS A 168 8.60 -6.66 6.80
C HIS A 168 9.30 -6.99 5.45
N LEU A 169 9.49 -6.00 4.57
CA LEU A 169 10.28 -6.16 3.34
C LEU A 169 11.78 -5.89 3.51
N TRP A 170 12.25 -5.52 4.70
CA TRP A 170 13.67 -5.28 4.92
C TRP A 170 14.44 -6.58 4.84
N LYS A 171 15.40 -6.63 3.91
CA LYS A 171 16.30 -7.77 3.71
C LYS A 171 17.60 -7.61 4.51
N GLY A 172 17.61 -6.72 5.51
CA GLY A 172 18.70 -6.56 6.46
C GLY A 172 19.81 -5.58 6.07
N GLY A 173 19.53 -4.46 5.41
CA GLY A 173 20.53 -3.40 5.28
C GLY A 173 21.64 -3.64 4.25
N CYS A 174 21.72 -4.82 3.61
CA CYS A 174 22.67 -5.08 2.51
C CYS A 174 22.46 -4.18 1.27
N ARG A 175 21.37 -3.39 1.24
CA ARG A 175 21.13 -2.37 0.21
C ARG A 175 22.21 -1.29 0.27
N ASP A 176 22.68 -0.91 1.45
CA ASP A 176 23.61 0.21 1.61
C ASP A 176 24.98 -0.14 1.03
N PHE A 177 25.50 -1.34 1.30
CA PHE A 177 26.74 -1.84 0.69
C PHE A 177 26.63 -1.96 -0.84
N ASN A 178 25.52 -2.52 -1.33
CA ASN A 178 25.25 -2.69 -2.77
C ASN A 178 25.14 -1.35 -3.51
N VAL A 179 24.52 -0.36 -2.87
CA VAL A 179 24.42 1.00 -3.42
C VAL A 179 25.79 1.65 -3.42
N ALA A 180 26.56 1.53 -2.33
CA ALA A 180 27.91 2.07 -2.23
C ALA A 180 28.84 1.49 -3.31
N CYS A 181 28.81 0.17 -3.55
CA CYS A 181 29.55 -0.47 -4.64
C CYS A 181 29.19 0.15 -6.00
N ARG A 182 27.89 0.26 -6.32
CA ARG A 182 27.43 0.83 -7.60
C ARG A 182 27.86 2.29 -7.78
N SER A 183 27.77 3.09 -6.72
CA SER A 183 28.22 4.49 -6.74
C SER A 183 29.72 4.59 -6.98
N ARG A 184 30.52 3.72 -6.36
CA ARG A 184 31.98 3.71 -6.47
C ARG A 184 32.48 3.17 -7.82
N LEU A 185 31.73 2.27 -8.47
CA LEU A 185 32.04 1.72 -9.80
C LEU A 185 32.00 2.76 -10.93
N TYR A 186 31.23 3.84 -10.77
CA TYR A 186 30.93 4.76 -11.87
C TYR A 186 32.18 5.37 -12.52
N LEU A 187 33.10 5.92 -11.71
CA LEU A 187 34.30 6.57 -12.22
C LEU A 187 35.36 5.59 -12.75
N PRO A 188 35.81 4.56 -11.99
CA PRO A 188 36.93 3.73 -12.39
C PRO A 188 36.58 2.68 -13.44
N TRP A 189 35.33 2.23 -13.50
CA TRP A 189 34.91 1.11 -14.34
C TRP A 189 33.87 1.52 -15.38
N THR A 190 32.72 2.07 -14.97
CA THR A 190 31.63 2.42 -15.90
C THR A 190 32.08 3.39 -16.99
N LYS A 191 32.86 4.42 -16.63
CA LYS A 191 33.42 5.38 -17.60
C LYS A 191 34.31 4.68 -18.65
N LYS A 192 35.20 3.77 -18.22
CA LYS A 192 36.10 3.04 -19.12
C LYS A 192 35.31 2.15 -20.08
N VAL A 193 34.26 1.48 -19.60
CA VAL A 193 33.38 0.66 -20.45
C VAL A 193 32.69 1.52 -21.52
N PHE A 194 32.17 2.69 -21.14
CA PHE A 194 31.59 3.63 -22.11
C PHE A 194 32.61 4.12 -23.13
N GLU A 195 33.83 4.48 -22.71
CA GLU A 195 34.91 4.91 -23.60
C GLU A 195 35.30 3.81 -24.60
N ARG A 196 35.46 2.56 -24.14
CA ARG A 196 35.72 1.39 -24.99
C ARG A 196 34.64 1.21 -26.05
N ASP A 197 33.37 1.33 -25.65
CA ASP A 197 32.22 1.14 -26.53
C ASP A 197 31.86 2.40 -27.34
N LYS A 198 32.70 3.44 -27.28
CA LYS A 198 32.52 4.74 -27.96
C LYS A 198 31.16 5.37 -27.67
N TYR A 199 30.63 5.15 -26.46
CA TYR A 199 29.31 5.64 -26.05
C TYR A 199 28.20 5.21 -27.03
N ILE A 200 28.24 3.96 -27.52
CA ILE A 200 27.22 3.38 -28.40
C ILE A 200 26.69 2.08 -27.78
N CYS A 201 25.40 1.79 -27.99
CA CYS A 201 24.83 0.50 -27.63
C CYS A 201 25.45 -0.60 -28.49
N THR A 202 26.20 -1.49 -27.87
CA THR A 202 26.90 -2.61 -28.53
C THR A 202 25.97 -3.68 -29.10
N VAL A 203 24.77 -3.83 -28.53
CA VAL A 203 23.81 -4.89 -28.91
C VAL A 203 23.01 -4.53 -30.15
N CYS A 204 22.49 -3.30 -30.23
CA CYS A 204 21.65 -2.88 -31.35
C CYS A 204 22.38 -1.96 -32.35
N SER A 205 23.65 -1.63 -32.08
CA SER A 205 24.50 -0.75 -32.89
C SER A 205 23.81 0.54 -33.34
N GLY A 206 22.83 1.00 -32.55
CA GLY A 206 21.89 2.04 -32.95
C GLY A 206 22.50 3.43 -32.86
N LYS A 207 21.84 4.40 -33.50
CA LYS A 207 22.17 5.84 -33.40
C LYS A 207 22.42 6.19 -31.92
N PRO A 208 23.41 7.06 -31.62
CA PRO A 208 23.67 7.49 -30.26
C PRO A 208 22.38 8.08 -29.67
N ILE A 209 21.76 7.34 -28.75
CA ILE A 209 20.65 7.87 -27.96
C ILE A 209 21.33 8.73 -26.91
N SER A 210 21.41 10.03 -27.17
CA SER A 210 22.08 10.95 -26.25
C SER A 210 21.47 10.82 -24.84
N GLY A 211 22.34 10.61 -23.85
CA GLY A 211 22.01 10.69 -22.44
C GLY A 211 21.35 9.46 -21.79
N CYS A 212 21.05 8.38 -22.52
CA CYS A 212 20.29 7.24 -21.97
C CYS A 212 21.01 5.89 -22.05
N LEU A 213 22.35 5.86 -22.12
CA LEU A 213 23.09 4.59 -22.12
C LEU A 213 23.36 4.11 -20.69
N HIS A 214 23.39 2.79 -20.54
CA HIS A 214 23.69 2.11 -19.29
C HIS A 214 24.78 1.08 -19.52
N VAL A 215 25.64 0.87 -18.52
CA VAL A 215 26.55 -0.27 -18.50
C VAL A 215 25.83 -1.43 -17.82
N HIS A 216 25.61 -2.50 -18.56
CA HIS A 216 25.12 -3.75 -18.03
C HIS A 216 26.30 -4.60 -17.59
N HIS A 217 26.20 -5.23 -16.40
CA HIS A 217 27.22 -6.17 -15.96
C HIS A 217 26.97 -7.52 -16.64
N ILE A 218 27.99 -8.12 -17.25
CA ILE A 218 27.93 -9.47 -17.82
C ILE A 218 27.90 -10.50 -16.69
N LYS A 219 28.81 -10.37 -15.72
CA LYS A 219 28.77 -11.10 -14.45
C LYS A 219 28.00 -10.26 -13.42
N PRO A 220 26.90 -10.75 -12.81
CA PRO A 220 26.14 -9.97 -11.83
C PRO A 220 27.00 -9.40 -10.71
N LEU A 221 26.76 -8.14 -10.30
CA LEU A 221 27.47 -7.49 -9.20
C LEU A 221 27.49 -8.34 -7.92
N ASN A 222 26.41 -9.08 -7.65
CA ASN A 222 26.31 -9.94 -6.48
C ASN A 222 27.36 -11.06 -6.46
N ASP A 223 27.84 -11.50 -7.61
CA ASP A 223 28.86 -12.54 -7.70
C ASP A 223 30.23 -11.97 -7.31
N PHE A 224 30.60 -10.77 -7.77
CA PHE A 224 31.81 -10.08 -7.30
C PHE A 224 31.78 -9.84 -5.78
N ILE A 225 30.61 -9.45 -5.26
CA ILE A 225 30.40 -9.29 -3.81
C ILE A 225 30.60 -10.62 -3.08
N ASN A 226 30.12 -11.73 -3.64
CA ASN A 226 30.29 -13.06 -3.06
C ASN A 226 31.75 -13.55 -3.15
N ASP A 227 32.48 -13.25 -4.22
CA ASP A 227 33.90 -13.58 -4.35
C ASP A 227 34.70 -12.90 -3.22
N VAL A 228 34.41 -11.62 -2.95
CA VAL A 228 35.02 -10.89 -1.83
C VAL A 228 34.61 -11.50 -0.48
N LYS A 229 33.34 -11.90 -0.30
CA LYS A 229 32.94 -12.60 0.93
C LYS A 229 33.73 -13.88 1.15
N GLN A 230 33.88 -14.69 0.12
CA GLN A 230 34.62 -15.96 0.20
C GLN A 230 36.09 -15.69 0.51
N LYS A 231 36.71 -14.72 -0.18
CA LYS A 231 38.11 -14.33 0.03
C LYS A 231 38.41 -13.92 1.48
N TYR A 232 37.49 -13.21 2.13
CA TYR A 232 37.67 -12.73 3.51
C TYR A 232 36.88 -13.54 4.55
N ALA A 233 36.33 -14.71 4.17
CA ALA A 233 35.49 -15.56 5.02
C ALA A 233 34.33 -14.81 5.73
N ILE A 234 33.73 -13.82 5.05
CA ILE A 234 32.64 -13.00 5.57
C ILE A 234 31.32 -13.75 5.39
N SER A 235 30.63 -14.05 6.49
CA SER A 235 29.28 -14.63 6.45
C SER A 235 28.25 -13.61 5.93
N SER A 236 28.32 -12.37 6.43
CA SER A 236 27.34 -11.32 6.13
C SER A 236 27.96 -9.92 6.29
N PHE A 237 27.75 -9.05 5.28
CA PHE A 237 28.19 -7.65 5.31
C PHE A 237 27.48 -6.79 6.36
N LYS A 238 26.45 -7.33 7.02
CA LYS A 238 25.74 -6.62 8.10
C LYS A 238 26.56 -6.55 9.38
N ASP A 239 27.44 -7.53 9.57
CA ASP A 239 28.17 -7.75 10.81
C ASP A 239 29.58 -7.15 10.72
N ILE A 240 29.92 -6.56 9.58
CA ILE A 240 31.19 -5.87 9.37
C ILE A 240 31.07 -4.44 9.85
N ASP A 241 32.07 -4.02 10.62
CA ASP A 241 32.26 -2.62 10.99
C ASP A 241 32.40 -1.70 9.77
N LYS A 242 31.79 -0.51 9.85
CA LYS A 242 31.76 0.47 8.76
C LYS A 242 33.16 0.96 8.37
N GLU A 243 34.12 0.90 9.28
CA GLU A 243 35.51 1.27 9.02
C GLU A 243 36.13 0.40 7.92
N ASN A 244 35.81 -0.90 7.91
CA ASN A 244 36.31 -1.84 6.92
C ASN A 244 35.50 -1.88 5.61
N TRP A 245 34.31 -1.25 5.57
CA TRP A 245 33.45 -1.28 4.38
C TRP A 245 34.15 -0.72 3.14
N THR A 246 34.90 0.37 3.30
CA THR A 246 35.58 1.03 2.19
C THR A 246 36.58 0.08 1.53
N GLN A 247 37.35 -0.67 2.32
CA GLN A 247 38.29 -1.66 1.81
C GLN A 247 37.58 -2.74 0.97
N TYR A 248 36.48 -3.30 1.47
CA TYR A 248 35.75 -4.33 0.73
C TYR A 248 35.06 -3.79 -0.53
N ILE A 249 34.55 -2.55 -0.47
CA ILE A 249 33.99 -1.89 -1.66
C ILE A 249 35.07 -1.66 -2.71
N ASP A 250 36.24 -1.17 -2.29
CA ASP A 250 37.36 -0.91 -3.19
C ASP A 250 37.89 -2.22 -3.81
N GLU A 251 37.90 -3.31 -3.05
CA GLU A 251 38.21 -4.66 -3.56
C GLU A 251 37.15 -5.17 -4.55
N VAL A 252 35.86 -4.97 -4.29
CA VAL A 252 34.81 -5.31 -5.27
C VAL A 252 35.05 -4.52 -6.55
N VAL A 253 35.34 -3.22 -6.46
CA VAL A 253 35.59 -2.34 -7.60
C VAL A 253 36.85 -2.73 -8.37
N SER A 254 37.95 -3.06 -7.69
CA SER A 254 39.21 -3.46 -8.33
C SER A 254 39.09 -4.79 -9.08
N ASN A 255 38.20 -5.67 -8.63
CA ASN A 255 37.91 -6.94 -9.30
C ASN A 255 37.05 -6.81 -10.56
N HIS A 256 36.45 -5.64 -10.84
CA HIS A 256 35.71 -5.42 -12.09
C HIS A 256 36.68 -5.11 -13.24
N ARG A 257 36.72 -5.99 -14.23
CA ARG A 257 37.47 -5.79 -15.46
C ARG A 257 36.61 -5.11 -16.51
N ILE A 258 37.23 -4.46 -17.49
CA ILE A 258 36.49 -3.72 -18.50
C ILE A 258 35.59 -4.67 -19.33
N GLU A 259 36.03 -5.91 -19.53
CA GLU A 259 35.31 -6.97 -20.25
C GLU A 259 34.03 -7.41 -19.52
N ASP A 260 33.94 -7.19 -18.20
CA ASP A 260 32.76 -7.56 -17.41
C ASP A 260 31.56 -6.63 -17.63
N GLY A 261 31.75 -5.54 -18.39
CA GLY A 261 30.73 -4.55 -18.68
C GLY A 261 30.43 -4.43 -20.17
N ILE A 262 29.18 -4.12 -20.48
CA ILE A 262 28.74 -3.85 -21.85
C ILE A 262 27.82 -2.63 -21.89
N THR A 263 28.11 -1.68 -22.79
CA THR A 263 27.28 -0.49 -23.00
C THR A 263 26.04 -0.84 -23.80
N VAL A 264 24.86 -0.53 -23.25
CA VAL A 264 23.57 -0.84 -23.85
C VAL A 264 22.56 0.29 -23.68
N CYS A 265 21.60 0.39 -24.60
CA CYS A 265 20.43 1.28 -24.44
C CYS A 265 19.41 0.69 -23.46
N PRO A 266 18.44 1.47 -22.96
CA PRO A 266 17.51 1.01 -21.92
C PRO A 266 16.66 -0.18 -22.38
N LYS A 267 16.29 -0.22 -23.67
CA LYS A 267 15.56 -1.34 -24.26
C LYS A 267 16.40 -2.63 -24.26
N CYS A 268 17.67 -2.55 -24.67
CA CYS A 268 18.57 -3.70 -24.67
C CYS A 268 18.92 -4.14 -23.25
N HIS A 269 19.13 -3.20 -22.32
CA HIS A 269 19.36 -3.50 -20.90
C HIS A 269 18.21 -4.31 -20.30
N ASN A 270 16.96 -3.87 -20.51
CA ASN A 270 15.78 -4.58 -20.02
C ASN A 270 15.65 -5.99 -20.62
N ASN A 271 16.05 -6.18 -21.88
CA ASN A 271 16.05 -7.49 -22.53
C ASN A 271 17.10 -8.42 -21.93
N LEU A 272 18.31 -7.90 -21.67
CA LEU A 272 19.39 -8.66 -21.01
C LEU A 272 18.98 -9.03 -19.58
N ASP A 273 18.43 -8.09 -18.79
CA ASP A 273 17.94 -8.37 -17.45
C ASP A 273 16.92 -9.53 -17.46
N ARG A 274 15.92 -9.48 -18.35
CA ARG A 274 14.92 -10.54 -18.50
C ARG A 274 15.51 -11.88 -18.87
N TYR A 275 16.51 -11.90 -19.73
CA TYR A 275 17.21 -13.13 -20.11
C TYR A 275 17.87 -13.79 -18.89
N PHE A 276 18.58 -13.01 -18.06
CA PHE A 276 19.20 -13.51 -16.84
C PHE A 276 18.17 -13.95 -15.78
N TYR A 277 17.03 -13.27 -15.67
CA TYR A 277 15.94 -13.73 -14.80
C TYR A 277 15.38 -15.08 -15.24
N ASN A 278 15.13 -15.25 -16.55
CA ASN A 278 14.54 -16.48 -17.09
C ASN A 278 15.46 -17.70 -16.96
N ILE A 279 16.78 -17.52 -17.06
CA ILE A 279 17.75 -18.61 -16.84
C ILE A 279 17.71 -19.07 -15.38
N ASN A 280 17.73 -18.10 -14.45
CA ASN A 280 17.78 -18.40 -13.02
C ASN A 280 16.46 -18.99 -12.50
N ASP A 281 15.32 -18.70 -13.13
CA ASP A 281 14.01 -19.22 -12.72
C ASP A 281 13.85 -20.71 -13.11
N LYS A 282 14.47 -21.16 -14.21
CA LYS A 282 14.48 -22.58 -14.59
C LYS A 282 15.20 -23.50 -13.59
N GLY A 283 16.06 -22.94 -12.73
CA GLY A 283 16.73 -23.67 -11.64
C GLY A 283 15.99 -23.61 -10.29
N ARG A 284 14.92 -22.80 -10.18
CA ARG A 284 14.11 -22.65 -8.97
C ARG A 284 12.72 -23.26 -9.18
N GLY A 285 12.70 -24.50 -9.69
CA GLY A 285 11.49 -25.31 -9.74
C GLY A 285 10.79 -25.27 -8.37
N ARG A 286 9.66 -24.58 -8.34
CA ARG A 286 8.69 -24.67 -7.24
C ARG A 286 7.91 -25.98 -7.37
#